data_AF-T5KG25-F1
#
_entry.id   AF-T5KG25-F1
#
_cell.length_a   1.000
_cell.length_b   1.000
_cell.length_c   1.000
_cell.angle_alpha   90.00
_cell.angle_beta   90.00
_cell.angle_gamma   90.00
#
_symmetry.space_group_name_H-M   'P 1'
#
loop_
_entity.id
_entity.type
_entity.pdbx_description
1 polymer ?
#
loop_
_entity_poly.entity_id
_entity_poly.type
_entity_poly.pdbx_seq_one_letter_code
_entity_poly.pdbx_strand_id
1 'polypeptide(L)'
;MGMVNLNFVHAGTILPNLIFGLMAVVLGMLTIRYRRRLNDAVYKNQKAMFGQRAAQASAGRQTPFMMGVVGAGIILVGLVMLAFAMTGIVQNFL
;
A
#
# COMPACT_ATOMS: atom_id res chain seq x y z
N MET A 1 -12.43 32.66 -15.29
CA MET A 1 -11.50 31.59 -14.87
C MET A 1 -11.06 31.89 -13.46
N GLY A 2 -11.55 31.13 -12.46
CA GLY A 2 -11.24 31.39 -11.06
C GLY A 2 -9.76 31.17 -10.78
N MET A 3 -9.15 32.08 -10.01
CA MET A 3 -7.77 31.93 -9.56
C MET A 3 -7.68 30.66 -8.71
N VAL A 4 -7.12 29.59 -9.29
CA VAL A 4 -6.82 28.37 -8.56
C VAL A 4 -5.79 28.72 -7.51
N ASN A 5 -6.16 28.61 -6.24
CA ASN A 5 -5.26 28.89 -5.14
C ASN A 5 -4.20 27.79 -5.08
N LEU A 6 -3.03 28.07 -5.63
CA LEU A 6 -1.91 27.12 -5.75
C LEU A 6 -1.54 26.51 -4.38
N ASN A 7 -1.65 27.27 -3.30
CA ASN A 7 -1.42 26.77 -1.94
C ASN A 7 -2.37 25.63 -1.54
N PHE A 8 -3.64 25.69 -1.95
CA PHE A 8 -4.62 24.63 -1.69
C PHE A 8 -4.37 23.39 -2.57
N VAL A 9 -3.98 23.58 -3.83
CA VAL A 9 -3.62 22.47 -4.73
C VAL A 9 -2.35 21.77 -4.24
N HIS A 10 -1.41 22.51 -3.65
CA HIS A 10 -0.16 21.98 -3.13
C HIS A 10 -0.36 21.24 -1.80
N ALA A 11 -1.11 21.81 -0.85
CA ALA A 11 -1.53 21.09 0.35
C ALA A 11 -2.36 19.84 -0.01
N GLY A 12 -3.19 19.92 -1.05
CA GLY A 12 -4.03 18.82 -1.55
C GLY A 12 -3.27 17.69 -2.24
N THR A 13 -1.98 17.85 -2.55
CA THR A 13 -1.16 16.83 -3.24
C THR A 13 0.06 16.39 -2.43
N ILE A 14 0.76 17.32 -1.76
CA ILE A 14 1.97 17.01 -0.98
C ILE A 14 1.62 16.19 0.27
N LEU A 15 0.67 16.67 1.09
CA LEU A 15 0.29 16.02 2.35
C LEU A 15 -0.25 14.60 2.13
N PRO A 16 -1.20 14.36 1.20
CA PRO A 16 -1.68 13.01 0.92
C PRO A 16 -0.55 12.08 0.45
N ASN A 17 0.31 12.54 -0.46
CA ASN A 17 1.41 11.72 -0.98
C ASN A 17 2.43 11.34 0.12
N LEU A 18 2.71 12.25 1.05
CA LEU A 18 3.54 11.93 2.23
C LEU A 18 2.89 10.89 3.14
N ILE A 19 1.64 11.13 3.54
CA ILE A 19 0.94 10.28 4.51
C ILE A 19 0.73 8.89 3.93
N PHE A 20 0.13 8.79 2.74
CA PHE A 20 -0.14 7.51 2.10
C PHE A 20 1.14 6.83 1.63
N GLY A 21 2.16 7.59 1.20
CA GLY A 21 3.47 7.04 0.85
C GLY A 21 4.15 6.36 2.03
N LEU A 22 4.22 7.04 3.19
CA LEU A 22 4.77 6.47 4.42
C LEU A 22 3.98 5.25 4.88
N MET A 23 2.64 5.35 4.90
CA MET A 23 1.81 4.21 5.29
C MET A 23 1.98 3.02 4.36
N ALA A 24 2.05 3.23 3.04
CA ALA A 24 2.28 2.17 2.07
C ALA A 24 3.63 1.49 2.32
N VAL A 25 4.71 2.24 2.54
CA VAL A 25 6.03 1.67 2.85
C VAL A 25 5.97 0.82 4.14
N VAL A 26 5.37 1.34 5.20
CA VAL A 26 5.22 0.60 6.47
C VAL A 26 4.38 -0.66 6.30
N LEU A 27 3.20 -0.55 5.67
CA LEU A 27 2.32 -1.69 5.44
C LEU A 27 2.97 -2.74 4.54
N GLY A 28 3.64 -2.33 3.46
CA GLY A 28 4.38 -3.23 2.59
C GLY A 28 5.50 -3.98 3.32
N MET A 29 6.25 -3.29 4.19
CA MET A 29 7.25 -3.93 5.07
C MET A 29 6.61 -4.95 6.02
N LEU A 30 5.49 -4.60 6.65
CA LEU A 30 4.74 -5.51 7.52
C LEU A 30 4.23 -6.73 6.74
N THR A 31 3.72 -6.53 5.52
CA THR A 31 3.28 -7.61 4.62
C THR A 31 4.43 -8.58 4.33
N ILE A 32 5.62 -8.07 3.98
CA ILE A 32 6.80 -8.93 3.73
C ILE A 32 7.23 -9.65 5.01
N ARG A 33 7.32 -8.93 6.14
CA ARG A 33 7.80 -9.45 7.43
C ARG A 33 6.89 -10.55 7.97
N TYR A 34 5.58 -10.41 7.82
CA TYR A 34 4.56 -11.30 8.35
C TYR A 34 3.88 -12.16 7.28
N ARG A 35 4.45 -12.25 6.07
CA ARG A 35 3.86 -12.93 4.90
C ARG A 35 3.31 -14.33 5.17
N ARG A 36 4.00 -15.14 5.99
CA ARG A 36 3.52 -16.48 6.36
C ARG A 36 2.28 -16.42 7.25
N ARG A 37 2.33 -15.62 8.32
CA ARG A 37 1.21 -15.43 9.26
C ARG A 37 -0.01 -14.83 8.58
N LEU A 38 0.19 -13.88 7.66
CA LEU A 38 -0.87 -13.30 6.85
C LEU A 38 -1.51 -14.34 5.94
N ASN A 39 -0.72 -15.18 5.29
CA ASN A 39 -1.24 -16.25 4.44
C ASN A 39 -2.12 -17.22 5.23
N ASP A 40 -1.65 -17.65 6.41
CA ASP A 40 -2.39 -18.56 7.28
C ASP A 40 -3.66 -17.92 7.84
N ALA A 41 -3.59 -16.64 8.22
CA ALA A 41 -4.75 -15.88 8.69
C ALA A 41 -5.80 -15.68 7.60
N VAL A 42 -5.38 -15.35 6.37
CA VAL A 42 -6.27 -15.22 5.21
C VAL A 42 -6.94 -16.56 4.91
N TYR A 43 -6.19 -17.67 4.93
CA TYR A 43 -6.77 -19.00 4.72
C TYR A 43 -7.80 -19.36 5.81
N LYS A 44 -7.50 -19.08 7.08
CA LYS A 44 -8.42 -19.34 8.20
C LYS A 44 -9.70 -18.49 8.08
N ASN A 45 -9.57 -17.20 7.77
CA ASN A 45 -10.69 -16.29 7.62
C ASN A 45 -11.55 -16.65 6.39
N GLN A 46 -10.93 -16.97 5.25
CA GLN A 46 -11.66 -17.40 4.06
C GLN A 46 -12.39 -18.73 4.29
N LYS A 47 -11.79 -19.68 5.02
CA LYS A 47 -12.46 -20.93 5.39
C LYS A 47 -13.69 -20.68 6.27
N ALA A 48 -13.60 -19.75 7.22
CA ALA A 48 -14.72 -19.38 8.09
C ALA A 48 -15.84 -18.64 7.32
N MET A 49 -15.49 -17.81 6.35
CA MET A 49 -16.45 -16.95 5.65
C MET A 49 -17.10 -17.60 4.42
N PHE A 50 -16.34 -18.39 3.65
CA PHE A 50 -16.78 -18.95 2.36
C PHE A 50 -16.82 -20.49 2.34
N GLY A 51 -16.46 -21.14 3.44
CA GLY A 51 -16.39 -22.60 3.54
C GLY A 51 -15.12 -23.22 2.94
N GLN A 52 -14.94 -24.51 3.19
CA GLN A 52 -13.67 -25.22 2.93
C GLN A 52 -13.33 -25.35 1.43
N ARG A 53 -14.33 -25.51 0.55
CA ARG A 53 -14.13 -25.66 -0.90
C ARG A 53 -13.64 -24.36 -1.57
N ALA A 54 -14.23 -23.22 -1.24
CA ALA A 54 -13.82 -21.93 -1.78
C ALA A 54 -12.45 -21.47 -1.25
N ALA A 55 -12.17 -21.74 0.03
CA ALA A 55 -10.87 -21.42 0.65
C ALA A 55 -9.71 -22.22 0.03
N GLN A 56 -9.91 -23.50 -0.29
CA GLN A 56 -8.90 -24.30 -0.99
C GLN A 56 -8.66 -23.80 -2.42
N ALA A 57 -9.71 -23.39 -3.15
CA ALA A 57 -9.58 -22.89 -4.51
C ALA A 57 -8.90 -21.50 -4.57
N SER A 58 -9.11 -20.64 -3.57
CA SER A 58 -8.58 -19.27 -3.53
C SER A 58 -7.26 -19.18 -2.76
N ALA A 59 -7.30 -19.36 -1.44
CA ALA A 59 -6.12 -19.27 -0.59
C ALA A 59 -5.16 -20.46 -0.74
N GLY A 60 -5.62 -21.62 -1.23
CA GLY A 60 -4.70 -22.72 -1.59
C GLY A 60 -3.74 -22.38 -2.73
N ARG A 61 -4.05 -21.38 -3.56
CA ARG A 61 -3.15 -20.83 -4.60
C ARG A 61 -2.30 -19.66 -4.12
N GLN A 62 -2.64 -19.02 -2.99
CA GLN A 62 -1.83 -17.95 -2.43
C GLN A 62 -0.62 -18.53 -1.71
N THR A 63 0.56 -18.29 -2.26
CA THR A 63 1.82 -18.66 -1.61
C THR A 63 2.37 -17.50 -0.79
N PRO A 64 3.10 -17.76 0.31
CA PRO A 64 3.80 -16.71 1.05
C PRO A 64 4.77 -15.89 0.18
N PHE A 65 5.26 -16.49 -0.92
CA PHE A 65 6.10 -15.78 -1.89
C PHE A 65 5.29 -14.71 -2.64
N MET A 66 4.10 -15.04 -3.14
CA MET A 66 3.21 -14.07 -3.80
C MET A 66 2.84 -12.92 -2.86
N MET A 67 2.55 -13.20 -1.59
CA MET A 67 2.33 -12.13 -0.60
C MET A 67 3.56 -11.24 -0.41
N GLY A 68 4.76 -11.81 -0.46
CA GLY A 68 6.01 -11.05 -0.44
C GLY A 68 6.16 -10.13 -1.66
N VAL A 69 5.82 -10.62 -2.86
CA VAL A 69 5.83 -9.83 -4.10
C VAL A 69 4.83 -8.68 -4.02
N VAL A 70 3.61 -8.93 -3.53
CA VAL A 70 2.61 -7.88 -3.30
C VAL A 70 3.13 -6.84 -2.31
N GLY A 71 3.73 -7.27 -1.20
CA GLY A 71 4.34 -6.35 -0.23
C GLY A 71 5.44 -5.48 -0.84
N ALA A 72 6.30 -6.05 -1.70
CA ALA A 72 7.32 -5.28 -2.42
C ALA A 72 6.71 -4.27 -3.40
N GLY A 73 5.65 -4.65 -4.11
CA GLY A 73 4.89 -3.73 -4.96
C GLY A 73 4.28 -2.56 -4.18
N ILE A 74 3.71 -2.82 -3.00
CA ILE A 74 3.18 -1.77 -2.12
C ILE A 74 4.29 -0.81 -1.67
N ILE A 75 5.48 -1.32 -1.31
CA ILE A 75 6.63 -0.47 -0.96
C ILE A 75 7.00 0.42 -2.14
N LEU A 76 7.10 -0.14 -3.35
CA LEU A 76 7.45 0.63 -4.55
C LEU A 76 6.45 1.76 -4.82
N VAL A 77 5.15 1.49 -4.71
CA VAL A 77 4.11 2.52 -4.83
C VAL A 77 4.31 3.62 -3.77
N GLY A 78 4.57 3.22 -2.52
CA GLY A 78 4.83 4.18 -1.44
C GLY A 78 6.05 5.06 -1.71
N LEU A 79 7.15 4.49 -2.21
CA LEU A 79 8.35 5.24 -2.59
C LEU A 79 8.09 6.24 -3.71
N VAL A 80 7.30 5.86 -4.72
CA VAL A 80 6.91 6.76 -5.81
C VAL A 80 6.09 7.94 -5.26
N MET A 81 5.12 7.69 -4.37
CA MET A 81 4.34 8.77 -3.74
C MET A 81 5.23 9.72 -2.94
N LEU A 82 6.19 9.19 -2.16
CA LEU A 82 7.14 10.00 -1.42
C LEU A 82 8.03 10.85 -2.34
N ALA A 83 8.47 10.30 -3.47
CA ALA A 83 9.23 11.05 -4.46
C ALA A 83 8.42 12.24 -5.00
N PHE A 84 7.16 12.05 -5.38
CA PHE A 84 6.28 13.14 -5.83
C PHE A 84 6.05 14.19 -4.75
N ALA A 85 5.89 13.76 -3.50
CA ALA A 85 5.73 14.69 -2.39
C ALA A 85 7.00 15.52 -2.16
N MET A 86 8.18 14.89 -2.21
CA MET A 86 9.47 15.57 -2.12
C MET A 86 9.68 16.56 -3.27
N THR A 87 9.37 16.19 -4.51
CA THR A 87 9.46 17.13 -5.64
C THR A 87 8.52 18.32 -5.45
N GLY A 88 7.32 18.08 -4.93
CA GLY A 88 6.37 19.15 -4.60
C GLY A 88 6.88 20.06 -3.48
N ILE A 89 7.58 19.54 -2.49
CA ILE A 89 8.21 20.36 -1.45
C ILE A 89 9.33 21.21 -2.05
N VAL A 90 10.25 20.60 -2.80
CA VAL A 90 11.40 21.28 -3.39
C VAL A 90 10.96 22.40 -4.33
N GLN A 91 9.95 22.18 -5.16
CA GLN A 91 9.51 23.19 -6.13
C GLN A 91 8.82 24.41 -5.49
N ASN A 92 8.32 24.29 -4.26
CA ASN A 92 7.40 25.27 -3.68
C ASN A 92 7.88 25.90 -2.38
N PHE A 93 8.85 25.29 -1.71
CA PHE A 93 9.33 25.73 -0.40
C PHE A 93 10.85 25.88 -0.31
N LEU A 94 11.61 25.42 -1.31
CA LEU A 94 13.07 25.54 -1.42
C LEU A 94 13.43 26.30 -2.69
#